data_AF-A0A963ZLU3-F1
#
_entry.id   AF-A0A963ZLU3-F1
#
_cell.length_a   1.000
_cell.length_b   1.000
_cell.length_c   1.000
_cell.angle_alpha   90.00
_cell.angle_beta   90.00
_cell.angle_gamma   90.00
#
_symmetry.space_group_name_H-M   'P 1'
#
loop_
_entity.id
_entity.type
_entity.pdbx_description
1 polymer ?
#
loop_
_entity_poly.entity_id
_entity_poly.type
_entity_poly.pdbx_seq_one_letter_code
_entity_poly.pdbx_strand_id
1 'polypeptide(L)'
;MELSPDTINVLDFLESFSETGLRKRNDVGTLFELTALREADEEMNNLLFHGTHFHNLYQTLRRAEANSEGFKNLEKEFLEATERLRDLIAQALLEAEKEQVERFEITYYAMTQGSLRNLIDLAHDLNVAKRVQNDYKFKGQN
;
A
#
# COMPACT_ATOMS: atom_id res chain seq x y z
N MET A 1 -14.50 -1.57 -12.60
CA MET A 1 -14.34 -2.92 -12.03
C MET A 1 -15.21 -3.10 -10.81
N GLU A 2 -16.00 -4.17 -10.82
CA GLU A 2 -16.70 -4.70 -9.65
C GLU A 2 -15.76 -5.65 -8.91
N LEU A 3 -15.68 -5.56 -7.59
CA LEU A 3 -14.81 -6.43 -6.78
C LEU A 3 -15.52 -7.76 -6.52
N SER A 4 -14.77 -8.86 -6.56
CA SER A 4 -15.32 -10.17 -6.21
C SER A 4 -15.79 -10.22 -4.75
N PRO A 5 -16.74 -11.11 -4.41
CA PRO A 5 -17.16 -11.32 -3.02
C PRO A 5 -15.98 -11.65 -2.09
N ASP A 6 -14.98 -12.40 -2.58
CA ASP A 6 -13.80 -12.76 -1.80
C ASP A 6 -12.94 -11.54 -1.48
N THR A 7 -12.68 -10.68 -2.47
CA THR A 7 -11.98 -9.41 -2.24
C THR A 7 -12.75 -8.52 -1.25
N ILE A 8 -14.08 -8.43 -1.39
CA ILE A 8 -14.92 -7.65 -0.45
C ILE A 8 -14.81 -8.22 0.98
N ASN A 9 -14.91 -9.53 1.14
CA ASN A 9 -14.77 -10.20 2.44
C ASN A 9 -13.40 -9.93 3.08
N VAL A 10 -12.32 -9.98 2.28
CA VAL A 10 -10.98 -9.61 2.76
C VAL A 10 -10.96 -8.16 3.23
N LEU A 11 -11.50 -7.23 2.44
CA LEU A 11 -11.53 -5.82 2.83
C LEU A 11 -12.37 -5.58 4.10
N ASP A 12 -13.51 -6.25 4.25
CA ASP A 12 -14.34 -6.16 5.47
C ASP A 12 -13.59 -6.68 6.69
N PHE A 13 -12.87 -7.79 6.53
CA PHE A 13 -12.03 -8.31 7.59
C PHE A 13 -10.89 -7.32 7.95
N LEU A 14 -10.21 -6.74 6.96
CA LEU A 14 -9.19 -5.72 7.18
C LEU A 14 -9.73 -4.46 7.86
N GLU A 15 -10.96 -4.05 7.52
CA GLU A 15 -11.66 -2.94 8.19
C GLU A 15 -11.85 -3.24 9.68
N SER A 16 -12.33 -4.45 9.99
CA SER A 16 -12.54 -4.88 11.37
C SER A 16 -11.24 -5.00 12.19
N PHE A 17 -10.12 -5.26 11.52
CA PHE A 17 -8.79 -5.34 12.12
C PHE A 17 -8.14 -3.95 12.27
N SER A 18 -8.52 -2.98 11.43
CA SER A 18 -8.00 -1.63 11.49
C SER A 18 -8.62 -0.83 12.63
N GLU A 19 -7.79 -0.37 13.56
CA GLU A 19 -8.23 0.51 14.66
C GLU A 19 -8.79 1.87 14.17
N THR A 20 -8.44 2.28 12.95
CA THR A 20 -8.80 3.59 12.37
C THR A 20 -9.53 3.50 11.03
N GLY A 21 -9.95 2.29 10.64
CA GLY A 21 -10.54 2.00 9.33
C GLY A 21 -9.52 2.00 8.17
N LEU A 22 -9.98 1.66 6.97
CA LEU A 22 -9.20 1.72 5.73
C LEU A 22 -9.42 3.06 5.01
N ARG A 23 -8.33 3.72 4.61
CA ARG A 23 -8.35 5.09 4.04
C ARG A 23 -8.49 5.10 2.52
N LYS A 24 -8.01 4.04 1.88
CA LYS A 24 -7.95 3.78 0.44
C LYS A 24 -8.54 2.40 0.13
N ARG A 25 -9.56 1.99 0.88
CA ARG A 25 -10.27 0.71 0.78
C ARG A 25 -10.51 0.25 -0.67
N ASN A 26 -11.07 1.12 -1.51
CA ASN A 26 -11.39 0.78 -2.90
C ASN A 26 -10.14 0.54 -3.76
N ASP A 27 -9.06 1.27 -3.51
CA ASP A 27 -7.81 1.13 -4.25
C ASP A 27 -7.05 -0.12 -3.80
N VAL A 28 -7.04 -0.42 -2.50
CA VAL A 28 -6.57 -1.71 -1.97
C VAL A 28 -7.35 -2.86 -2.60
N GLY A 29 -8.68 -2.75 -2.64
CA GLY A 29 -9.55 -3.73 -3.28
C GLY A 29 -9.21 -3.95 -4.75
N THR A 30 -9.02 -2.86 -5.51
CA THR A 30 -8.64 -2.94 -6.92
C THR A 30 -7.30 -3.64 -7.10
N LEU A 31 -6.28 -3.28 -6.30
CA LEU A 31 -4.96 -3.92 -6.37
C LEU A 31 -5.05 -5.40 -6.02
N PHE A 32 -5.84 -5.75 -5.00
CA PHE A 32 -6.03 -7.13 -4.56
C PHE A 32 -6.69 -7.98 -5.64
N GLU A 33 -7.82 -7.51 -6.16
CA GLU A 33 -8.55 -8.16 -7.24
C GLU A 33 -7.64 -8.40 -8.46
N LEU A 34 -6.92 -7.36 -8.92
CA LEU A 34 -6.05 -7.46 -10.10
C LEU A 34 -4.86 -8.41 -9.92
N THR A 35 -4.28 -8.47 -8.74
CA THR A 35 -3.22 -9.46 -8.47
C THR A 35 -3.78 -10.88 -8.31
N ALA A 36 -4.95 -11.03 -7.70
CA ALA A 36 -5.60 -12.32 -7.51
C ALA A 36 -6.05 -12.94 -8.84
N LEU A 37 -6.64 -12.14 -9.73
CA LEU A 37 -7.06 -12.58 -11.08
C LEU A 37 -5.90 -13.12 -11.93
N ARG A 38 -4.68 -12.67 -11.63
CA ARG A 38 -3.45 -13.08 -12.33
C ARG A 38 -2.64 -14.12 -11.59
N GLU A 39 -3.12 -14.60 -10.44
CA GLU A 39 -2.38 -15.50 -9.54
C GLU A 39 -0.98 -14.93 -9.16
N ALA A 40 -0.90 -13.59 -9.06
CA ALA A 40 0.33 -12.83 -8.88
C ALA A 40 0.68 -12.66 -7.39
N ASP A 41 0.87 -13.79 -6.69
CA ASP A 41 1.11 -13.84 -5.25
C ASP A 41 2.40 -13.10 -4.83
N GLU A 42 3.44 -13.16 -5.65
CA GLU A 42 4.72 -12.51 -5.37
C GLU A 42 4.56 -10.98 -5.43
N GLU A 43 3.86 -10.48 -6.45
CA GLU A 43 3.54 -9.07 -6.64
C GLU A 43 2.70 -8.54 -5.48
N MET A 44 1.68 -9.29 -5.05
CA MET A 44 0.90 -8.97 -3.85
C MET A 44 1.79 -8.88 -2.61
N ASN A 45 2.65 -9.87 -2.38
CA ASN A 45 3.55 -9.88 -1.23
C ASN A 45 4.54 -8.69 -1.26
N ASN A 46 5.04 -8.34 -2.44
CA ASN A 46 5.91 -7.19 -2.64
C ASN A 46 5.19 -5.87 -2.37
N LEU A 47 3.95 -5.70 -2.85
CA LEU A 47 3.10 -4.55 -2.53
C LEU A 47 2.91 -4.39 -1.02
N LEU A 48 2.52 -5.46 -0.33
CA LEU A 48 2.30 -5.43 1.12
C LEU A 48 3.58 -5.11 1.90
N PHE A 49 4.71 -5.71 1.51
CA PHE A 49 6.00 -5.48 2.14
C PHE A 49 6.49 -4.05 1.94
N HIS A 50 6.54 -3.57 0.70
CA HIS A 50 7.04 -2.23 0.39
C HIS A 50 6.07 -1.13 0.84
N GLY A 51 4.76 -1.38 0.80
CA GLY A 51 3.77 -0.48 1.41
C GLY A 51 3.98 -0.33 2.91
N THR A 52 4.23 -1.44 3.62
CA THR A 52 4.57 -1.43 5.05
C THR A 52 5.88 -0.68 5.32
N HIS A 53 6.91 -0.95 4.52
CA HIS A 53 8.20 -0.27 4.63
C HIS A 53 8.05 1.25 4.47
N PHE A 54 7.36 1.70 3.42
CA PHE A 54 7.09 3.11 3.16
C PHE A 54 6.27 3.76 4.29
N HIS A 55 5.23 3.08 4.79
CA HIS A 55 4.46 3.54 5.93
C HIS A 55 5.33 3.77 7.18
N ASN A 56 6.21 2.82 7.49
CA ASN A 56 7.10 2.90 8.65
C ASN A 56 8.16 4.00 8.50
N LEU A 57 8.71 4.17 7.30
CA LEU A 57 9.60 5.28 6.98
C LEU A 57 8.89 6.62 7.19
N TYR A 58 7.66 6.77 6.68
CA TYR A 58 6.87 7.98 6.89
C TYR A 58 6.65 8.28 8.38
N GLN A 59 6.27 7.27 9.17
CA GLN A 59 6.08 7.44 10.61
C GLN A 59 7.36 7.87 11.33
N THR A 60 8.50 7.31 10.92
CA THR A 60 9.82 7.66 11.47
C THR A 60 10.19 9.08 11.09
N LEU A 61 10.08 9.43 9.80
CA LEU A 61 10.40 10.75 9.27
C LEU A 61 9.56 11.85 9.93
N ARG A 62 8.26 11.60 10.13
CA ARG A 62 7.35 12.54 10.80
C ARG A 62 7.74 12.84 12.25
N ARG A 63 8.44 11.91 12.93
CA ARG A 63 8.89 12.06 14.32
C ARG A 63 10.33 12.54 14.43
N ALA A 64 11.10 12.48 13.34
CA ALA A 64 12.49 12.88 13.33
C ALA A 64 12.62 14.40 13.44
N GLU A 65 13.63 14.86 14.18
CA GLU A 65 13.94 16.28 14.28
C GLU A 65 14.65 16.75 13.00
N ALA A 66 14.17 17.84 12.42
CA ALA A 66 14.85 18.48 11.31
C ALA A 66 16.27 18.87 11.75
N ASN A 67 17.29 18.45 10.98
CA ASN A 67 18.73 18.60 11.24
C ASN A 67 19.37 17.59 12.20
N SER A 68 18.67 16.52 12.61
CA SER A 68 19.33 15.42 13.30
C SER A 68 20.33 14.71 12.37
N GLU A 69 21.36 14.10 12.96
CA GLU A 69 22.22 13.17 12.23
C GLU A 69 21.35 12.06 11.62
N GLY A 70 21.55 11.77 10.34
CA GLY A 70 20.75 10.77 9.61
C GLY A 70 19.43 11.26 8.99
N PHE A 71 18.94 12.48 9.29
CA PHE A 71 17.68 12.98 8.71
C PHE A 71 17.71 12.98 7.17
N LYS A 72 18.80 13.46 6.56
CA LYS A 72 18.97 13.48 5.10
C LYS A 72 18.99 12.08 4.48
N ASN A 73 19.53 11.09 5.18
CA ASN A 73 19.54 9.70 4.70
C ASN A 73 18.11 9.15 4.75
N LEU A 74 17.37 9.44 5.82
CA LEU A 74 15.97 9.04 5.96
C LEU A 74 15.08 9.69 4.90
N GLU A 75 15.30 10.96 4.55
CA GLU A 75 14.61 11.62 3.43
C GLU A 75 14.90 10.93 2.11
N LYS A 76 16.17 10.57 1.86
CA LYS A 76 16.56 9.85 0.64
C LYS A 76 15.88 8.48 0.56
N GLU A 77 15.92 7.69 1.63
CA GLU A 77 15.26 6.38 1.70
C GLU A 77 13.73 6.51 1.50
N PHE A 78 13.13 7.56 2.08
CA PHE A 78 11.70 7.83 1.89
C PHE A 78 11.35 8.13 0.42
N LEU A 79 12.18 8.89 -0.29
CA LEU A 79 11.98 9.15 -1.72
C LEU A 79 12.17 7.88 -2.56
N GLU A 80 13.19 7.08 -2.27
CA GLU A 80 13.41 5.79 -2.96
C GLU A 80 12.24 4.81 -2.71
N ALA A 81 11.71 4.76 -1.49
CA ALA A 81 10.54 3.96 -1.15
C ALA A 81 9.25 4.48 -1.82
N THR A 82 9.13 5.80 -2.03
CA THR A 82 8.01 6.41 -2.76
C THR A 82 7.97 5.90 -4.20
N GLU A 83 9.10 6.00 -4.90
CA GLU A 83 9.20 5.54 -6.29
C GLU A 83 9.02 4.03 -6.39
N ARG A 84 9.63 3.26 -5.48
CA ARG A 84 9.45 1.80 -5.45
C ARG A 84 7.99 1.38 -5.28
N LEU A 85 7.24 2.06 -4.41
CA LEU A 85 5.82 1.75 -4.22
C LEU A 85 4.99 2.12 -5.45
N ARG A 86 5.30 3.24 -6.11
CA ARG A 86 4.69 3.62 -7.40
C ARG A 86 4.95 2.58 -8.49
N ASP A 87 6.17 2.04 -8.58
CA ASP A 87 6.48 0.99 -9.55
C ASP A 87 5.66 -0.27 -9.31
N LEU A 88 5.52 -0.68 -8.04
CA LEU A 88 4.74 -1.86 -7.68
C LEU A 88 3.24 -1.69 -7.94
N ILE A 89 2.71 -0.48 -7.71
CA ILE A 89 1.34 -0.13 -8.08
C ILE A 89 1.15 -0.25 -9.60
N ALA A 90 2.11 0.23 -10.40
CA ALA A 90 2.04 0.12 -11.86
C ALA A 90 2.06 -1.35 -12.33
N GLN A 91 2.91 -2.19 -11.71
CA GLN A 91 2.97 -3.62 -11.99
C GLN A 91 1.65 -4.34 -11.66
N ALA A 92 0.98 -3.92 -10.58
CA ALA A 92 -0.32 -4.43 -10.20
C ALA A 92 -1.43 -4.06 -11.20
N LEU A 93 -1.24 -3.00 -11.99
CA LEU A 93 -2.21 -2.46 -12.95
C LEU A 93 -2.01 -2.95 -14.39
N LEU A 94 -1.05 -3.84 -14.70
CA LEU A 94 -0.72 -4.20 -16.10
C LEU A 94 -1.91 -4.69 -16.94
N GLU A 95 -2.89 -5.36 -16.34
CA GLU A 95 -4.09 -5.87 -17.01
C GLU A 95 -5.36 -5.10 -16.60
N ALA A 96 -5.19 -3.96 -15.92
CA ALA A 96 -6.32 -3.11 -15.55
C ALA A 96 -6.92 -2.42 -16.77
N GLU A 97 -8.20 -2.08 -16.67
CA GLU A 97 -8.86 -1.28 -17.70
C GLU A 97 -8.23 0.13 -17.76
N LYS A 98 -8.20 0.73 -18.94
CA LYS A 98 -7.59 2.04 -19.17
C LYS A 98 -8.07 3.11 -18.18
N GLU A 99 -9.37 3.14 -17.87
CA GLU A 99 -9.95 4.09 -16.91
C GLU A 99 -9.37 3.90 -15.50
N GLN A 100 -9.10 2.66 -15.09
CA GLN A 100 -8.52 2.37 -13.78
C GLN A 100 -7.06 2.81 -13.70
N VAL A 101 -6.30 2.62 -14.79
CA VAL A 101 -4.92 3.09 -14.92
C VAL A 101 -4.88 4.61 -14.82
N GLU A 102 -5.68 5.32 -15.62
CA GLU A 102 -5.73 6.80 -15.63
C GLU A 102 -6.10 7.37 -14.25
N ARG A 103 -7.07 6.76 -13.56
CA ARG A 103 -7.42 7.17 -12.19
C ARG A 103 -6.25 7.00 -11.23
N PHE A 104 -5.51 5.89 -11.29
CA PHE A 104 -4.35 5.66 -10.44
C PHE A 104 -3.21 6.62 -10.75
N GLU A 105 -2.94 6.91 -12.03
CA GLU A 105 -1.97 7.91 -12.46
C GLU A 105 -2.25 9.28 -11.83
N ILE A 106 -3.49 9.77 -11.96
CA ILE A 106 -3.92 11.05 -11.39
C ILE A 106 -3.77 11.05 -9.85
N THR A 107 -4.11 9.93 -9.22
CA THR A 107 -4.17 9.84 -7.75
C THR A 107 -2.79 9.74 -7.10
N TYR A 108 -1.86 9.00 -7.69
CA TYR A 108 -0.60 8.59 -7.03
C TYR A 108 0.68 9.10 -7.69
N TYR A 109 0.66 9.45 -8.98
CA TYR A 109 1.88 9.72 -9.76
C TYR A 109 2.15 11.20 -9.99
N ALA A 110 1.19 12.09 -9.74
CA ALA A 110 1.46 13.51 -9.80
C ALA A 110 2.48 13.93 -8.73
N MET A 111 3.35 14.90 -9.07
CA MET A 111 4.36 15.44 -8.15
C MET A 111 3.76 16.52 -7.25
N THR A 112 2.72 16.14 -6.50
CA THR A 112 1.98 17.03 -5.60
C THR A 112 1.93 16.48 -4.19
N GLN A 113 1.75 17.37 -3.20
CA GLN A 113 1.52 16.96 -1.80
C GLN A 113 0.26 16.10 -1.65
N GLY A 114 -0.76 16.32 -2.49
CA GLY A 114 -1.99 15.51 -2.50
C GLY A 114 -1.71 14.06 -2.89
N SER A 115 -0.95 13.85 -3.96
CA SER A 115 -0.60 12.50 -4.43
C SER A 115 0.31 11.77 -3.44
N LEU A 116 1.25 12.47 -2.80
CA LEU A 116 2.06 11.88 -1.73
C LEU A 116 1.19 11.48 -0.52
N ARG A 117 0.23 12.32 -0.12
CA ARG A 117 -0.73 11.98 0.95
C ARG A 117 -1.56 10.76 0.57
N ASN A 118 -2.04 10.68 -0.66
CA ASN A 118 -2.78 9.50 -1.13
C ASN A 118 -1.92 8.24 -1.02
N LEU A 119 -0.65 8.30 -1.40
CA LEU A 119 0.27 7.17 -1.31
C LEU A 119 0.53 6.75 0.15
N ILE A 120 0.65 7.71 1.06
CA ILE A 120 0.78 7.46 2.50
C ILE A 120 -0.48 6.77 3.06
N ASP A 121 -1.66 7.20 2.64
CA ASP A 121 -2.93 6.59 3.05
C ASP A 121 -3.11 5.18 2.48
N LEU A 122 -2.67 4.94 1.23
CA LEU A 122 -2.65 3.59 0.65
C LEU A 122 -1.67 2.68 1.42
N ALA A 123 -0.48 3.17 1.70
CA ALA A 123 0.54 2.43 2.44
C ALA A 123 0.13 2.11 3.87
N HIS A 124 -0.64 2.99 4.51
CA HIS A 124 -1.29 2.69 5.79
C HIS A 124 -2.16 1.44 5.69
N ASP A 125 -3.02 1.34 4.66
CA ASP A 125 -3.91 0.20 4.51
C ASP A 125 -3.15 -1.08 4.12
N LEU A 126 -2.12 -0.97 3.28
CA LEU A 126 -1.22 -2.10 2.96
C LEU A 126 -0.50 -2.61 4.22
N ASN A 127 -0.13 -1.72 5.15
CA ASN A 127 0.42 -2.10 6.44
C ASN A 127 -0.60 -2.83 7.33
N VAL A 128 -1.88 -2.44 7.32
CA VAL A 128 -2.94 -3.19 8.01
C VAL A 128 -3.02 -4.61 7.46
N ALA A 129 -3.07 -4.77 6.13
CA ALA A 129 -3.10 -6.08 5.48
C ALA A 129 -1.87 -6.93 5.79
N LYS A 130 -0.66 -6.32 5.81
CA LYS A 130 0.57 -7.04 6.15
C LYS A 130 0.58 -7.51 7.60
N ARG A 131 0.07 -6.70 8.54
CA ARG A 131 -0.06 -7.07 9.96
C ARG A 131 -0.98 -8.28 10.12
N VAL A 132 -2.12 -8.28 9.44
CA VAL A 132 -3.00 -9.46 9.38
C VAL A 132 -2.25 -10.68 8.86
N GLN A 133 -1.56 -10.57 7.71
CA GLN A 133 -0.79 -11.68 7.15
C GLN A 133 0.21 -12.25 8.16
N ASN A 134 0.90 -11.38 8.90
CA ASN A 134 1.87 -11.80 9.92
C ASN A 134 1.18 -12.47 11.12
N ASP A 135 0.11 -11.89 11.65
CA ASP A 135 -0.64 -12.43 12.79
C ASP A 135 -1.10 -13.88 12.54
N TYR A 136 -1.59 -14.17 11.34
CA TYR A 136 -2.02 -15.52 10.97
C TYR A 136 -0.85 -16.48 10.71
N LYS A 137 0.26 -16.00 10.15
CA LYS A 137 1.49 -16.80 9.99
C LYS A 137 2.08 -17.25 11.34
N PHE A 138 1.99 -16.42 12.38
CA PHE A 138 2.55 -16.72 13.70
C PHE A 138 1.55 -17.38 14.68
N LYS A 139 0.23 -17.18 14.52
CA LYS A 139 -0.79 -17.88 15.32
C LYS A 139 -1.04 -19.32 14.88
N GLY A 140 -0.74 -19.68 13.63
CA GLY A 140 -0.83 -21.05 13.13
C GLY A 140 0.33 -21.98 13.53
N GLN A 141 1.26 -21.52 14.38
CA GLN A 141 2.45 -22.26 14.81
C GLN A 141 2.49 -22.59 16.31
N ASN A 142 1.41 -22.35 17.06
CA ASN A 142 1.28 -22.72 18.48
C ASN A 142 0.18 -23.75 18.70
#